data_AF-A0A9P4R193-F1
#
_entry.id   AF-A0A9P4R193-F1
#
_cell.length_a   1.000
_cell.length_b   1.000
_cell.length_c   1.000
_cell.angle_alpha   90.00
_cell.angle_beta   90.00
_cell.angle_gamma   90.00
#
_symmetry.space_group_name_H-M   'P 1'
#
loop_
_entity.id
_entity.type
_entity.pdbx_description
1 polymer ?
#
loop_
_entity_poly.entity_id
_entity_poly.type
_entity_poly.pdbx_seq_one_letter_code
_entity_poly.pdbx_strand_id
1 'polypeptide(L)'
;MAIEALPACEKCEELPGVFKCSCGARYCNKCFTTKHLVRNPKHKRGGTNTTDKVWAWISGTMTNLNETFSIVSHFEEDQNTKWFGLHVQKVNADDHVTRLVETSQFTSLAEASMHHNKNSPRRQFPSIVSFVGETGAGKSTLIRSLIQRYSQVEATKNLEAPVPGISSGIEACLPTTGEVNLYLDPNTFGTRHPQFLADCE
;
A
#
# COMPACT_ATOMS: atom_id res chain seq x y z
N MET A 1 12.11 23.23 -12.93
CA MET A 1 10.79 22.60 -13.14
C MET A 1 9.78 23.71 -13.37
N ALA A 2 9.18 23.78 -14.57
CA ALA A 2 8.13 24.75 -14.85
C ALA A 2 6.86 24.34 -14.09
N ILE A 3 6.27 25.26 -13.33
CA ILE A 3 4.96 25.06 -12.72
C ILE A 3 3.95 25.23 -13.87
N GLU A 4 3.42 24.13 -14.40
CA GLU A 4 2.34 24.20 -15.38
C GLU A 4 1.13 24.90 -14.74
N ALA A 5 0.72 26.02 -15.32
CA ALA A 5 -0.48 26.74 -14.90
C ALA A 5 -1.69 25.81 -15.08
N LEU A 6 -2.45 25.60 -14.01
CA LEU A 6 -3.66 24.77 -14.07
C LEU A 6 -4.67 25.39 -15.05
N PRO A 7 -5.30 24.57 -15.94
CA PRO A 7 -6.34 25.06 -16.84
C PRO A 7 -7.49 25.71 -16.08
N ALA A 8 -8.16 26.70 -16.68
CA ALA A 8 -9.36 27.31 -16.10
C ALA A 8 -10.49 26.28 -15.93
N CYS A 9 -11.39 26.52 -14.98
CA CYS A 9 -12.57 25.70 -14.77
C CYS A 9 -13.48 25.76 -16.01
N GLU A 10 -13.82 24.62 -16.59
CA GLU A 10 -14.69 24.51 -17.77
C GLU A 10 -16.16 24.92 -17.53
N LYS A 11 -16.49 25.40 -16.33
CA LYS A 11 -17.85 25.84 -15.99
C LYS A 11 -17.99 27.30 -15.65
N CYS A 12 -17.04 27.88 -14.91
CA CYS A 12 -17.07 29.28 -14.57
C CYS A 12 -15.96 30.09 -15.24
N GLU A 13 -14.90 29.45 -15.74
CA GLU A 13 -13.73 30.07 -16.39
C GLU A 13 -12.96 31.09 -15.52
N GLU A 14 -13.48 31.45 -14.35
CA GLU A 14 -12.92 32.41 -13.39
C GLU A 14 -11.90 31.81 -12.42
N LEU A 15 -12.03 30.51 -12.13
CA LEU A 15 -11.21 29.81 -11.13
C LEU A 15 -10.42 28.68 -11.77
N PRO A 16 -9.24 28.31 -11.22
CA PRO A 16 -8.48 27.18 -11.72
C PRO A 16 -9.28 25.88 -11.59
N GLY A 17 -9.22 25.06 -12.64
CA GLY A 17 -9.80 23.72 -12.76
C GLY A 17 -9.01 22.69 -11.96
N VAL A 18 -9.03 22.85 -10.64
CA VAL A 18 -8.27 22.02 -9.69
C VAL A 18 -8.74 20.57 -9.70
N PHE A 19 -10.03 20.31 -9.94
CA PHE A 19 -10.61 18.97 -9.93
C PHE A 19 -10.84 18.46 -11.35
N LYS A 20 -10.11 17.42 -11.74
CA LYS A 20 -10.44 16.61 -12.93
C LYS A 20 -11.57 15.65 -12.59
N CYS A 21 -12.59 15.58 -13.42
CA CYS A 21 -13.71 14.65 -13.30
C CYS A 21 -13.44 13.36 -14.08
N SER A 22 -14.11 12.26 -13.70
CA SER A 22 -14.14 11.01 -14.47
C SER A 22 -14.63 11.16 -15.92
N CYS A 23 -15.36 12.24 -16.25
CA CYS A 23 -15.74 12.57 -17.63
C CYS A 23 -14.63 13.30 -18.43
N GLY A 24 -13.45 13.49 -17.85
CA GLY A 24 -12.30 14.16 -18.48
C GLY A 24 -12.23 15.67 -18.21
N ALA A 25 -13.36 16.32 -17.95
CA ALA A 25 -13.47 17.76 -17.76
C ALA A 25 -12.88 18.25 -16.41
N ARG A 26 -12.45 19.51 -16.34
CA ARG A 26 -11.86 20.13 -15.14
C ARG A 26 -12.74 21.23 -14.55
N TYR A 27 -12.90 21.20 -13.22
CA TYR A 27 -13.76 22.11 -12.47
C TYR A 27 -13.07 22.69 -11.23
N CYS A 28 -13.47 23.89 -10.81
CA CYS A 28 -13.18 24.39 -9.48
C CYS A 28 -14.02 23.64 -8.42
N ASN A 29 -13.66 23.75 -7.14
CA ASN A 29 -14.35 23.03 -6.05
C ASN A 29 -15.88 23.24 -6.09
N LYS A 30 -16.29 24.50 -6.17
CA LYS A 30 -17.69 24.93 -6.12
C LYS A 30 -18.47 24.37 -7.30
N CYS A 31 -17.96 24.54 -8.53
CA CYS A 31 -18.61 24.05 -9.74
C CYS A 31 -18.69 22.53 -9.77
N PHE A 32 -17.69 21.82 -9.23
CA PHE A 32 -17.70 20.37 -9.17
C PHE A 32 -18.83 19.84 -8.27
N THR A 33 -18.88 20.28 -7.00
CA THR A 33 -19.84 19.74 -6.03
C THR A 33 -21.26 20.24 -6.23
N THR A 34 -21.43 21.54 -6.46
CA THR A 34 -22.77 22.18 -6.44
C THR A 34 -23.47 22.16 -7.79
N LYS A 35 -22.74 22.04 -8.90
CA LYS A 35 -23.32 22.09 -10.25
C LYS A 35 -23.11 20.78 -11.02
N HIS A 36 -21.88 20.25 -11.02
CA HIS A 36 -21.54 19.09 -11.83
C HIS A 36 -22.09 17.78 -11.23
N LEU A 37 -21.81 17.48 -9.96
CA LEU A 37 -22.30 16.26 -9.29
C LEU A 37 -23.83 16.21 -9.18
N VAL A 38 -24.47 17.36 -8.93
CA VAL A 38 -25.94 17.45 -8.88
C VAL A 38 -26.58 17.02 -10.21
N ARG A 39 -25.95 17.38 -11.34
CA ARG A 39 -26.43 17.00 -12.67
C ARG A 39 -25.95 15.63 -13.12
N ASN A 40 -24.81 15.16 -12.60
CA ASN A 40 -24.18 13.90 -12.95
C ASN A 40 -23.79 13.13 -11.68
N PRO A 41 -24.75 12.50 -10.99
CA PRO A 41 -24.51 11.89 -9.68
C PRO A 41 -23.51 10.72 -9.71
N LYS A 42 -23.36 10.08 -10.88
CA LYS A 42 -22.44 8.95 -11.09
C LYS A 42 -21.00 9.38 -11.37
N HIS A 43 -20.75 10.68 -11.54
CA HIS A 43 -19.40 11.18 -11.79
C HIS A 43 -18.63 11.36 -10.48
N LYS A 44 -17.31 11.27 -10.53
CA LYS A 44 -16.44 11.38 -9.34
C LYS A 44 -15.18 12.19 -9.62
N ARG A 45 -14.51 12.62 -8.54
CA ARG A 45 -13.22 13.31 -8.62
C ARG A 45 -12.14 12.32 -9.03
N GLY A 46 -11.33 12.70 -10.02
CA GLY A 46 -10.34 11.82 -10.62
C GLY A 46 -10.97 10.64 -11.35
N GLY A 47 -10.14 9.82 -12.00
CA GLY A 47 -10.59 8.59 -12.65
C GLY A 47 -10.39 8.57 -14.15
N THR A 48 -9.27 8.07 -14.65
CA THR A 48 -9.35 7.14 -15.79
C THR A 48 -9.62 5.75 -15.23
N ASN A 49 -10.08 4.79 -16.05
CA ASN A 49 -10.15 3.38 -15.64
C ASN A 49 -8.83 2.90 -15.00
N THR A 50 -7.69 3.45 -15.43
CA THR A 50 -6.38 3.14 -14.87
C THR A 50 -6.21 3.65 -13.43
N THR A 51 -6.56 4.90 -13.14
CA THR A 51 -6.42 5.43 -11.76
C THR A 51 -7.40 4.79 -10.79
N ASP A 52 -8.57 4.35 -11.28
CA ASP A 52 -9.53 3.59 -10.48
C ASP A 52 -9.01 2.20 -10.11
N LYS A 53 -8.37 1.51 -11.05
CA LYS A 53 -7.70 0.22 -10.78
C LYS A 53 -6.55 0.37 -9.78
N VAL A 54 -5.72 1.40 -9.96
CA VAL A 54 -4.63 1.74 -9.05
C VAL A 54 -5.17 2.01 -7.65
N TRP A 55 -6.21 2.84 -7.52
CA TRP A 55 -6.81 3.12 -6.23
C TRP A 55 -7.42 1.88 -5.60
N ALA A 56 -8.15 1.08 -6.37
CA ALA A 56 -8.77 -0.14 -5.88
C ALA A 56 -7.74 -1.20 -5.45
N TRP A 57 -6.54 -1.23 -6.03
CA TRP A 57 -5.43 -2.06 -5.54
C TRP A 57 -4.85 -1.47 -4.24
N ILE A 58 -4.60 -0.16 -4.18
CA ILE A 58 -4.06 0.52 -2.99
C ILE A 58 -5.00 0.36 -1.79
N SER A 59 -6.31 0.49 -2.01
CA SER A 59 -7.33 0.35 -0.97
C SER A 59 -7.67 -1.12 -0.63
N GLY A 60 -7.04 -2.09 -1.30
CA GLY A 60 -7.32 -3.52 -1.08
C GLY A 60 -8.70 -3.97 -1.58
N THR A 61 -9.37 -3.17 -2.42
CA THR A 61 -10.72 -3.45 -2.94
C THR A 61 -10.70 -4.33 -4.20
N MET A 62 -9.57 -4.43 -4.91
CA MET A 62 -9.39 -5.29 -6.10
C MET A 62 -9.38 -6.79 -5.81
N THR A 63 -9.50 -7.23 -4.55
CA THR A 63 -9.66 -8.65 -4.19
C THR A 63 -11.09 -9.17 -4.40
N ASN A 64 -12.06 -8.31 -4.73
CA ASN A 64 -13.49 -8.66 -4.77
C ASN A 64 -14.10 -8.87 -6.17
N LEU A 65 -13.33 -9.23 -7.20
CA LEU A 65 -13.91 -9.45 -8.54
C LEU A 65 -13.81 -10.85 -9.12
N ASN A 66 -13.11 -11.79 -8.47
CA ASN A 66 -13.30 -13.21 -8.74
C ASN A 66 -12.75 -13.99 -7.55
N GLU A 67 -13.59 -14.87 -7.03
CA GLU A 67 -13.29 -15.88 -6.02
C GLU A 67 -13.59 -15.48 -4.57
N THR A 68 -14.46 -16.30 -4.02
CA THR A 68 -14.68 -16.67 -2.63
C THR A 68 -13.35 -16.99 -1.92
N PHE A 69 -12.43 -16.04 -1.82
CA PHE A 69 -11.16 -16.19 -1.10
C PHE A 69 -11.40 -15.93 0.38
N SER A 70 -11.63 -17.04 1.06
CA SER A 70 -11.65 -17.19 2.52
C SER A 70 -10.55 -16.34 3.17
N ILE A 71 -10.91 -15.62 4.24
CA ILE A 71 -10.04 -14.93 5.21
C ILE A 71 -8.76 -15.71 5.57
N VAL A 72 -8.80 -17.05 5.49
CA VAL A 72 -7.67 -17.96 5.72
C VAL A 72 -6.50 -17.72 4.74
N SER A 73 -6.77 -17.44 3.47
CA SER A 73 -5.74 -17.21 2.45
C SER A 73 -4.97 -15.90 2.65
N HIS A 74 -5.66 -14.84 3.10
CA HIS A 74 -5.01 -13.58 3.46
C HIS A 74 -4.14 -13.71 4.72
N PHE A 75 -4.49 -14.62 5.63
CA PHE A 75 -3.66 -14.93 6.80
C PHE A 75 -2.41 -15.73 6.42
N GLU A 76 -2.48 -16.55 5.36
CA GLU A 76 -1.34 -17.32 4.82
C GLU A 76 -0.38 -16.42 4.02
N GLU A 77 -0.88 -15.45 3.24
CA GLU A 77 -0.03 -14.47 2.54
C GLU A 77 0.74 -13.58 3.53
N ASP A 78 0.11 -13.20 4.65
CA ASP A 78 0.75 -12.37 5.66
C ASP A 78 1.92 -13.11 6.35
N GLN A 79 1.83 -14.43 6.53
CA GLN A 79 2.91 -15.25 7.11
C GLN A 79 4.22 -15.18 6.33
N ASN A 80 4.16 -15.08 4.99
CA ASN A 80 5.37 -15.03 4.16
C ASN A 80 6.09 -13.69 4.30
N THR A 81 5.36 -12.62 4.62
CA THR A 81 5.93 -11.27 4.75
C THR A 81 6.40 -10.94 6.17
N LYS A 82 6.09 -11.79 7.15
CA LYS A 82 6.55 -11.63 8.54
C LYS A 82 8.05 -11.64 8.58
N TRP A 83 8.65 -10.63 9.21
CA TRP A 83 10.09 -10.60 9.49
C TRP A 83 10.37 -11.04 10.92
N PHE A 84 9.71 -10.45 11.90
CA PHE A 84 9.79 -10.93 13.27
C PHE A 84 8.52 -10.62 14.06
N GLY A 85 8.29 -11.40 15.11
CA GLY A 85 7.14 -11.26 15.98
C GLY A 85 7.41 -11.81 17.37
N LEU A 86 6.41 -11.66 18.25
CA LEU A 86 6.47 -12.18 19.61
C LEU A 86 5.77 -13.53 19.69
N HIS A 87 6.49 -14.54 20.18
CA HIS A 87 5.92 -15.83 20.53
C HIS A 87 5.78 -15.95 22.04
N VAL A 88 4.54 -16.07 22.51
CA VAL A 88 4.24 -16.24 23.95
C VAL A 88 4.07 -17.73 24.23
N GLN A 89 5.05 -18.31 24.92
CA GLN A 89 5.00 -19.69 25.36
C GLN A 89 4.46 -19.75 26.80
N LYS A 90 3.36 -20.48 27.00
CA LYS A 90 2.84 -20.75 28.34
C LYS A 90 3.68 -21.85 28.99
N VAL A 91 4.40 -21.53 30.06
CA VAL A 91 5.28 -22.49 30.76
C VAL A 91 4.53 -23.12 31.94
N ASN A 92 3.71 -22.34 32.66
CA ASN A 92 2.85 -22.79 33.76
C ASN A 92 1.48 -22.08 33.73
N ALA A 93 0.57 -22.41 34.65
CA ALA A 93 -0.79 -21.84 34.70
C ALA A 93 -0.82 -20.30 34.70
N ASP A 94 0.15 -19.67 35.36
CA ASP A 94 0.28 -18.21 35.52
C ASP A 94 1.57 -17.63 34.91
N ASP A 95 2.41 -18.45 34.25
CA ASP A 95 3.73 -18.02 33.79
C ASP A 95 3.84 -18.09 32.25
N HIS A 96 4.20 -16.94 31.67
CA HIS A 96 4.29 -16.72 30.24
C HIS A 96 5.69 -16.23 29.89
N VAL A 97 6.37 -16.98 29.02
CA VAL A 97 7.67 -16.57 28.48
C VAL A 97 7.46 -16.02 27.07
N THR A 98 7.72 -14.73 26.91
CA THR A 98 7.69 -14.06 25.60
C THR A 98 9.07 -14.15 24.95
N ARG A 99 9.11 -14.63 23.71
CA ARG A 99 10.33 -14.72 22.89
C ARG A 99 10.15 -13.93 21.60
N LEU A 100 11.19 -13.23 21.19
CA LEU A 100 11.29 -12.69 19.83
C LEU A 100 11.61 -13.84 18.87
N VAL A 101 10.81 -14.01 17.83
CA VAL A 101 11.03 -15.00 16.78
C VAL A 101 11.25 -14.24 15.48
N GLU A 102 12.41 -14.44 14.86
CA GLU A 102 12.74 -13.94 13.53
C GLU A 102 12.48 -15.04 12.49
N THR A 103 11.93 -14.66 11.34
CA THR A 103 11.71 -15.54 10.18
C THR A 103 12.87 -15.41 9.17
N SER A 104 12.79 -16.15 8.07
CA SER A 104 13.75 -16.01 6.96
C SER A 104 13.51 -14.81 6.04
N GLN A 105 12.48 -13.98 6.26
CA GLN A 105 12.03 -13.00 5.26
C GLN A 105 13.10 -11.98 4.86
N PHE A 106 13.83 -11.41 5.84
CA PHE A 106 14.92 -10.48 5.54
C PHE A 106 16.00 -11.14 4.67
N THR A 107 16.41 -12.36 5.01
CA THR A 107 17.39 -13.14 4.25
C THR A 107 16.90 -13.41 2.84
N SER A 108 15.65 -13.88 2.69
CA SER A 108 15.01 -14.15 1.40
C SER A 108 14.99 -12.91 0.51
N LEU A 109 14.61 -11.75 1.04
CA LEU A 109 14.57 -10.49 0.29
C LEU A 109 15.97 -10.00 -0.10
N ALA A 110 16.95 -10.12 0.79
CA ALA A 110 18.32 -9.75 0.50
C ALA A 110 18.92 -10.64 -0.61
N GLU A 111 18.69 -11.96 -0.55
CA GLU A 111 19.12 -12.90 -1.60
C GLU A 111 18.42 -12.63 -2.93
N ALA A 112 17.10 -12.45 -2.91
CA ALA A 112 16.32 -12.13 -4.10
C ALA A 112 16.78 -10.81 -4.75
N SER A 113 17.14 -9.81 -3.95
CA SER A 113 17.68 -8.54 -4.47
C SER A 113 19.02 -8.72 -5.17
N MET A 114 19.93 -9.54 -4.64
CA MET A 114 21.20 -9.84 -5.30
C MET A 114 21.02 -10.51 -6.66
N HIS A 115 19.95 -11.28 -6.83
CA HIS A 115 19.63 -12.02 -8.06
C HIS A 115 18.55 -11.36 -8.94
N HIS A 116 18.09 -10.16 -8.59
CA HIS A 116 16.96 -9.53 -9.25
C HIS A 116 17.18 -9.27 -10.75
N ASN A 117 18.36 -8.78 -11.13
CA ASN A 117 18.74 -8.52 -12.51
C ASN A 117 20.14 -9.06 -12.80
N LYS A 118 20.46 -9.32 -14.08
CA LYS A 118 21.80 -9.74 -14.51
C LYS A 118 22.92 -8.78 -14.06
N ASN A 119 22.57 -7.50 -13.91
CA ASN A 119 23.49 -6.44 -13.52
C ASN A 119 23.39 -6.06 -12.03
N SER A 120 22.61 -6.81 -11.24
CA SER A 120 22.52 -6.58 -9.79
C SER A 120 23.91 -6.71 -9.15
N PRO A 121 24.36 -5.75 -8.32
CA PRO A 121 25.63 -5.86 -7.63
C PRO A 121 25.62 -7.05 -6.67
N ARG A 122 26.69 -7.88 -6.68
CA ARG A 122 26.85 -9.00 -5.72
C ARG A 122 27.01 -8.52 -4.28
N ARG A 123 27.53 -7.31 -4.08
CA ARG A 123 27.66 -6.69 -2.77
C ARG A 123 26.64 -5.56 -2.68
N GLN A 124 25.61 -5.77 -1.87
CA GLN A 124 24.56 -4.80 -1.58
C GLN A 124 24.65 -4.35 -0.12
N PHE A 125 24.11 -3.17 0.17
CA PHE A 125 24.00 -2.60 1.50
C PHE A 125 22.53 -2.26 1.75
N PRO A 126 21.71 -3.23 2.16
CA PRO A 126 20.28 -3.02 2.38
C PRO A 126 20.01 -2.00 3.49
N SER A 127 18.91 -1.28 3.36
CA SER A 127 18.40 -0.36 4.38
C SER A 127 16.92 -0.62 4.64
N ILE A 128 16.46 -0.37 5.86
CA ILE A 128 15.09 -0.63 6.28
C ILE A 128 14.41 0.70 6.58
N VAL A 129 13.21 0.90 6.04
CA VAL A 129 12.34 2.05 6.28
C VAL A 129 11.13 1.56 7.07
N SER A 130 11.07 1.92 8.35
CA SER A 130 9.99 1.50 9.24
C SER A 130 8.85 2.51 9.28
N PHE A 131 7.63 2.01 9.15
CA PHE A 131 6.40 2.78 9.31
C PHE A 131 5.79 2.44 10.67
N VAL A 132 5.91 3.37 11.61
CA VAL A 132 5.46 3.22 13.00
C VAL A 132 4.35 4.22 13.28
N GLY A 133 3.30 3.77 13.95
CA GLY A 133 2.15 4.60 14.33
C GLY A 133 1.01 3.74 14.84
N GLU A 134 -0.08 4.37 15.25
CA GLU A 134 -1.28 3.65 15.73
C GLU A 134 -1.86 2.72 14.65
N THR A 135 -2.46 1.61 15.06
CA THR A 135 -3.26 0.76 14.17
C THR A 135 -4.39 1.58 13.56
N GLY A 136 -4.67 1.40 12.27
CA GLY A 136 -5.68 2.20 11.56
C GLY A 136 -5.22 3.59 11.08
N ALA A 137 -3.98 4.03 11.39
CA ALA A 137 -3.44 5.31 10.91
C ALA A 137 -3.10 5.33 9.39
N GLY A 138 -3.28 4.21 8.68
CA GLY A 138 -3.07 4.11 7.23
C GLY A 138 -1.64 3.76 6.80
N LYS A 139 -0.81 3.21 7.69
CA LYS A 139 0.59 2.79 7.42
C LYS A 139 0.67 1.82 6.24
N SER A 140 -0.11 0.74 6.30
CA SER A 140 -0.20 -0.27 5.24
C SER A 140 -0.67 0.32 3.89
N THR A 141 -1.62 1.25 3.92
CA THR A 141 -2.09 1.97 2.71
C THR A 141 -0.99 2.85 2.11
N LEU A 142 -0.16 3.48 2.93
CA LEU A 142 0.98 4.26 2.48
C LEU A 142 2.05 3.37 1.84
N ILE A 143 2.39 2.24 2.45
CA ILE A 143 3.34 1.26 1.89
C ILE A 143 2.84 0.75 0.53
N ARG A 144 1.56 0.36 0.41
CA ARG A 144 0.95 0.01 -0.89
C ARG A 144 1.09 1.13 -1.90
N SER A 145 0.81 2.37 -1.50
CA SER A 145 0.93 3.53 -2.40
C SER A 145 2.36 3.71 -2.93
N LEU A 146 3.38 3.46 -2.10
CA LEU A 146 4.78 3.49 -2.50
C LEU A 146 5.11 2.36 -3.48
N ILE A 147 4.74 1.12 -3.16
CA ILE A 147 4.96 -0.05 -4.04
C ILE A 147 4.31 0.20 -5.40
N GLN A 148 3.05 0.64 -5.43
CA GLN A 148 2.29 0.89 -6.65
C GLN A 148 2.87 2.02 -7.50
N ARG A 149 3.50 3.03 -6.89
CA ARG A 149 4.08 4.15 -7.64
C ARG A 149 5.22 3.69 -8.55
N TYR A 150 5.98 2.69 -8.12
CA TYR A 150 7.19 2.24 -8.80
C TYR A 150 7.05 0.91 -9.52
N SER A 151 5.93 0.23 -9.35
CA SER A 151 5.59 -0.97 -10.10
C SER A 151 4.66 -0.63 -11.27
N GLN A 152 4.98 -1.13 -12.47
CA GLN A 152 4.03 -1.07 -13.57
C GLN A 152 2.79 -1.90 -13.21
N VAL A 153 1.60 -1.44 -13.59
CA VAL A 153 0.28 -2.01 -13.19
C VAL A 153 0.14 -3.52 -13.48
N GLU A 154 0.94 -4.09 -14.39
CA GLU A 154 0.96 -5.55 -14.65
C GLU A 154 1.97 -6.32 -13.79
N ALA A 155 3.00 -5.67 -13.25
CA ALA A 155 3.99 -6.26 -12.34
C ALA A 155 3.53 -6.24 -10.86
N THR A 156 2.54 -5.41 -10.52
CA THR A 156 1.97 -5.28 -9.17
C THR A 156 1.20 -6.50 -8.70
N LYS A 157 0.75 -7.36 -9.62
CA LYS A 157 0.00 -8.59 -9.29
C LYS A 157 0.86 -9.63 -8.56
N ASN A 158 2.18 -9.55 -8.69
CA ASN A 158 3.12 -10.52 -8.11
C ASN A 158 3.93 -9.94 -6.95
N LEU A 159 3.65 -8.69 -6.54
CA LEU A 159 4.37 -8.04 -5.44
C LEU A 159 3.55 -8.18 -4.16
N GLU A 160 4.16 -8.81 -3.16
CA GLU A 160 3.64 -8.82 -1.80
C GLU A 160 3.50 -7.38 -1.28
N ALA A 161 2.34 -7.07 -0.71
CA ALA A 161 2.05 -5.75 -0.16
C ALA A 161 1.11 -5.91 1.03
N PRO A 162 1.22 -5.07 2.08
CA PRO A 162 0.48 -5.27 3.32
C PRO A 162 -1.01 -5.21 3.07
N VAL A 163 -1.79 -6.07 3.74
CA VAL A 163 -3.25 -6.06 3.65
C VAL A 163 -3.77 -4.82 4.40
N PRO A 164 -4.51 -3.91 3.75
CA PRO A 164 -5.13 -2.81 4.47
C PRO A 164 -6.09 -3.37 5.53
N GLY A 165 -5.92 -2.97 6.79
CA GLY A 165 -6.86 -3.30 7.85
C GLY A 165 -8.29 -2.84 7.51
N ILE A 166 -9.28 -3.45 8.18
CA ILE A 166 -10.70 -3.13 8.00
C ILE A 166 -10.89 -1.62 8.17
N SER A 167 -11.46 -0.95 7.17
CA SER A 167 -11.54 0.53 7.14
C SER A 167 -12.61 1.14 8.06
N SER A 168 -13.36 0.31 8.80
CA SER A 168 -14.49 0.76 9.62
C SER A 168 -14.86 -0.25 10.71
N GLY A 169 -15.08 0.22 11.94
CA GLY A 169 -15.50 -0.59 13.07
C GLY A 169 -14.48 -0.58 14.21
N ILE A 170 -14.86 -1.12 15.38
CA ILE A 170 -13.98 -1.21 16.56
C ILE A 170 -12.77 -2.12 16.28
N GLU A 171 -12.95 -3.11 15.40
CA GLU A 171 -11.92 -4.04 14.92
C GLU A 171 -10.83 -3.36 14.08
N ALA A 172 -11.07 -2.17 13.52
CA ALA A 172 -10.09 -1.39 12.77
C ALA A 172 -8.97 -0.80 13.63
N CYS A 173 -9.20 -0.70 14.95
CA CYS A 173 -8.29 -0.10 15.91
C CYS A 173 -7.57 -1.14 16.78
N LEU A 174 -7.80 -2.43 16.55
CA LEU A 174 -7.17 -3.50 17.31
C LEU A 174 -5.90 -3.95 16.58
N PRO A 175 -4.72 -3.91 17.22
CA PRO A 175 -3.55 -4.61 16.71
C PRO A 175 -3.89 -6.09 16.62
N THR A 176 -3.76 -6.64 15.42
CA THR A 176 -3.97 -8.03 15.06
C THR A 176 -2.95 -8.99 15.66
N THR A 177 -1.65 -8.65 15.77
CA THR A 177 -0.62 -9.62 16.19
C THR A 177 0.64 -9.03 16.86
N GLY A 178 0.88 -7.71 16.82
CA GLY A 178 2.13 -7.13 17.35
C GLY A 178 3.40 -7.59 16.61
N GLU A 179 3.23 -7.92 15.33
CA GLU A 179 4.29 -8.42 14.44
C GLU A 179 4.85 -7.29 13.57
N VAL A 180 6.00 -7.56 12.95
CA VAL A 180 6.61 -6.68 11.95
C VAL A 180 6.72 -7.41 10.63
N ASN A 181 6.07 -6.86 9.62
CA ASN A 181 6.14 -7.36 8.24
C ASN A 181 7.17 -6.56 7.44
N LEU A 182 7.79 -7.20 6.46
CA LEU A 182 8.85 -6.61 5.64
C LEU A 182 8.60 -6.84 4.15
N TYR A 183 8.56 -5.74 3.40
CA TYR A 183 8.29 -5.69 1.97
C TYR A 183 9.48 -5.12 1.22
N LEU A 184 9.62 -5.45 -0.07
CA LEU A 184 10.61 -4.79 -0.93
C LEU A 184 10.12 -3.43 -1.44
N ASP A 185 11.05 -2.50 -1.67
CA ASP A 185 10.79 -1.29 -2.47
C ASP A 185 11.15 -1.54 -3.95
N PRO A 186 10.17 -1.58 -4.88
CA PRO A 186 10.43 -1.84 -6.29
C PRO A 186 11.39 -0.84 -6.94
N ASN A 187 11.49 0.38 -6.41
CA ASN A 187 12.34 1.43 -6.96
C ASN A 187 13.84 1.16 -6.75
N THR A 188 14.19 0.53 -5.63
CA THR A 188 15.58 0.34 -5.18
C THR A 188 16.01 -1.12 -5.16
N PHE A 189 15.08 -2.06 -5.35
CA PHE A 189 15.36 -3.49 -5.39
C PHE A 189 16.38 -3.85 -6.49
N GLY A 190 17.35 -4.70 -6.16
CA GLY A 190 18.43 -5.07 -7.08
C GLY A 190 19.53 -4.03 -7.27
N THR A 191 19.44 -2.86 -6.63
CA THR A 191 20.51 -1.85 -6.67
C THR A 191 21.61 -2.14 -5.64
N ARG A 192 22.65 -1.28 -5.58
CA ARG A 192 23.69 -1.36 -4.53
C ARG A 192 23.13 -1.10 -3.12
N HIS A 193 22.01 -0.39 -3.01
CA HIS A 193 21.39 0.06 -1.77
C HIS A 193 19.89 -0.24 -1.79
N PRO A 194 19.48 -1.53 -1.77
CA PRO A 194 18.07 -1.88 -1.76
C PRO A 194 17.40 -1.39 -0.48
N GLN A 195 16.16 -0.92 -0.60
CA GLN A 195 15.33 -0.52 0.53
C GLN A 195 14.25 -1.57 0.79
N PHE A 196 14.03 -1.87 2.06
CA PHE A 196 12.92 -2.72 2.52
C PHE A 196 12.00 -1.89 3.40
N LEU A 197 10.70 -2.02 3.19
CA LEU A 197 9.64 -1.28 3.88
C LEU A 197 9.10 -2.16 5.00
N ALA A 198 9.27 -1.74 6.25
CA ALA A 198 8.76 -2.44 7.42
C ALA A 198 7.41 -1.85 7.87
N ASP A 199 6.36 -2.66 7.90
CA ASP A 199 5.07 -2.29 8.49
C ASP A 199 5.07 -2.77 9.95
N CYS A 200 4.99 -1.81 10.88
CA CYS A 200 4.98 -2.09 12.31
C CYS A 200 3.57 -1.90 12.83
N GLU A 201 2.96 -2.97 13.32
CA GLU A 201 1.56 -2.97 13.72
C GLU A 201 1.26 -2.13 14.97
#